data_AF-A0A1A8HK23-F1
#
_entry.id   AF-A0A1A8HK23-F1
#
_cell.length_a   1.000
_cell.length_b   1.000
_cell.length_c   1.000
_cell.angle_alpha   90.00
_cell.angle_beta   90.00
_cell.angle_gamma   90.00
#
_symmetry.space_group_name_H-M   'P 1'
#
loop_
_entity.id
_entity.type
_entity.pdbx_description
1 polymer ?
#
loop_
_entity_poly.entity_id
_entity_poly.type
_entity_poly.pdbx_seq_one_letter_code
_entity_poly.pdbx_strand_id
1 'polypeptide(L)'
;VQIGDVRYELKPPQNPELVPLKHLSDSLPQTVARHLRWIMQKDLLGQDVFLIGPPGPLRRSIAMQYLELTRREVEYLTLSRDTTETDLKQRREIRSGTAFYVDQCAVRAATQGRVLVLEGLEKAERNVLPILNNLLENREMQ
;
A
#
# COMPACT_ATOMS: atom_id res chain seq x y z
N VAL A 1 5.55 18.26 4.64
CA VAL A 1 5.00 17.96 5.98
C VAL A 1 6.15 17.66 6.94
N GLN A 2 6.01 18.00 8.22
CA GLN A 2 7.02 17.72 9.24
C GLN A 2 6.37 17.04 10.46
N ILE A 3 6.97 15.96 10.95
CA ILE A 3 6.58 15.31 12.21
C ILE A 3 7.82 15.23 13.11
N GLY A 4 7.85 16.06 14.16
CA GLY A 4 9.05 16.22 14.99
C GLY A 4 10.20 16.81 14.17
N ASP A 5 11.29 16.07 14.06
CA ASP A 5 12.51 16.37 13.32
C ASP A 5 12.51 15.84 11.87
N VAL A 6 11.54 15.01 11.49
CA VAL A 6 11.50 14.36 10.17
C VAL A 6 10.66 15.20 9.21
N ARG A 7 11.22 15.49 8.04
CA ARG A 7 10.56 16.28 6.98
C ARG A 7 10.32 15.43 5.75
N TYR A 8 9.11 15.54 5.21
CA TYR A 8 8.68 14.91 3.98
C TYR A 8 8.26 15.96 2.96
N GLU A 9 8.81 15.90 1.76
CA GLU A 9 8.43 16.76 0.65
C GLU A 9 7.17 16.21 -0.03
N LEU A 10 6.12 17.01 -0.06
CA LEU A 10 4.87 16.60 -0.70
C LEU A 10 5.02 16.66 -2.21
N LYS A 11 4.60 15.58 -2.89
CA LYS A 11 4.43 15.56 -4.33
C LYS A 11 2.94 15.67 -4.66
N PRO A 12 2.54 16.46 -5.66
CA PRO A 12 1.16 16.49 -6.10
C PRO A 12 0.78 15.10 -6.66
N PRO A 13 -0.35 14.49 -6.21
CA PRO A 13 -0.82 13.25 -6.78
C PRO A 13 -1.28 13.49 -8.23
N GLN A 14 -1.04 12.53 -9.11
CA GLN A 14 -1.57 12.49 -10.48
C GLN A 14 -3.07 12.19 -10.45
N ASN A 15 -3.49 11.34 -9.51
CA ASN A 15 -4.87 10.89 -9.28
C ASN A 15 -5.29 11.21 -7.83
N PRO A 16 -5.79 12.43 -7.54
CA PRO A 16 -6.21 12.82 -6.19
C PRO A 16 -7.25 11.91 -5.55
N GLU A 17 -8.10 11.27 -6.36
CA GLU A 17 -9.11 10.29 -5.95
C GLU A 17 -8.52 9.01 -5.35
N LEU A 18 -7.25 8.71 -5.61
CA LEU A 18 -6.52 7.57 -5.06
C LEU A 18 -5.78 7.91 -3.77
N VAL A 19 -5.85 9.17 -3.29
CA VAL A 19 -5.31 9.54 -1.98
C VAL A 19 -6.41 9.31 -0.93
N PRO A 20 -6.14 8.55 0.15
CA PRO A 20 -7.10 8.40 1.25
C PRO A 20 -7.48 9.75 1.85
N LEU A 21 -8.76 9.91 2.20
CA LEU A 21 -9.29 11.14 2.81
C LEU A 21 -10.09 10.81 4.06
N LYS A 22 -10.17 11.76 4.99
CA LYS A 22 -10.98 11.66 6.23
C LYS A 22 -10.48 10.58 7.20
N HIS A 23 -9.19 10.26 7.16
CA HIS A 23 -8.52 9.39 8.12
C HIS A 23 -7.78 10.18 9.20
N LEU A 24 -7.29 11.38 8.89
CA LEU A 24 -6.71 12.31 9.84
C LEU A 24 -7.81 12.93 10.72
N SER A 25 -7.55 12.96 12.03
CA SER A 25 -8.37 13.65 13.03
C SER A 25 -7.77 15.02 13.37
N ASP A 26 -8.61 15.95 13.82
CA ASP A 26 -8.20 17.31 14.23
C ASP A 26 -7.16 17.30 15.36
N SER A 27 -7.21 16.29 16.22
CA SER A 27 -6.17 16.01 17.22
C SER A 27 -5.60 14.62 17.01
N LEU A 28 -4.26 14.54 16.89
CA LEU A 28 -3.53 13.28 16.76
C LEU A 28 -2.96 12.89 18.12
N PRO A 29 -3.32 11.72 18.67
CA PRO A 29 -2.69 11.22 19.89
C PRO A 29 -1.18 11.09 19.70
N GLN A 30 -0.41 11.41 20.74
CA GLN A 30 1.05 11.40 20.69
C GLN A 30 1.63 10.02 20.28
N THR A 31 0.94 8.94 20.64
CA THR A 31 1.28 7.58 20.24
C THR A 31 1.16 7.37 18.73
N VAL A 32 0.08 7.85 18.11
CA VAL A 32 -0.14 7.82 16.66
C VAL A 32 0.91 8.67 15.95
N ALA A 33 1.19 9.88 16.44
CA ALA A 33 2.22 10.74 15.89
C ALA A 33 3.60 10.07 15.87
N ARG A 34 3.95 9.30 16.91
CA ARG A 34 5.19 8.51 16.95
C ARG A 34 5.23 7.41 15.89
N HIS A 35 4.11 6.71 15.65
CA HIS A 35 4.02 5.72 14.58
C HIS A 35 4.15 6.36 13.20
N LEU A 36 3.43 7.45 12.95
CA LEU A 36 3.52 8.20 11.68
C LEU A 36 4.94 8.71 11.42
N ARG A 37 5.63 9.24 12.45
CA ARG A 37 7.03 9.64 12.35
C ARG A 37 7.92 8.47 11.95
N TRP A 38 7.75 7.30 12.58
CA TRP A 38 8.55 6.12 12.26
C TRP A 38 8.31 5.63 10.83
N ILE A 39 7.05 5.59 10.38
CA ILE A 39 6.69 5.25 8.99
C ILE A 39 7.35 6.24 8.02
N MET A 40 7.28 7.54 8.32
CA MET A 40 7.90 8.59 7.51
C MET A 40 9.42 8.39 7.37
N GLN A 41 10.11 8.01 8.45
CA GLN A 41 11.54 7.71 8.40
C GLN A 41 11.84 6.50 7.50
N LYS A 42 10.99 5.47 7.53
CA LYS A 42 11.15 4.26 6.72
C LYS A 42 10.88 4.53 5.24
N ASP A 43 9.84 5.30 4.93
CA ASP A 43 9.52 5.72 3.55
C ASP A 43 10.66 6.56 2.95
N LEU A 44 11.21 7.51 3.71
CA LEU A 44 12.36 8.32 3.26
C LEU A 44 13.63 7.49 3.00
N LEU A 45 13.77 6.33 3.64
CA LEU A 45 14.85 5.38 3.39
C LEU A 45 14.54 4.39 2.25
N GLY A 46 13.35 4.46 1.65
CA GLY A 46 12.90 3.51 0.63
C GLY A 46 12.65 2.10 1.19
N GLN A 47 12.33 1.99 2.48
CA GLN A 47 12.11 0.71 3.16
C GLN A 47 10.63 0.37 3.27
N ASP A 48 10.31 -0.91 3.07
CA ASP A 48 8.96 -1.42 3.33
C ASP A 48 8.66 -1.44 4.83
N VAL A 49 7.37 -1.29 5.16
CA VAL A 49 6.89 -1.25 6.53
C VAL A 49 5.89 -2.36 6.78
N PHE A 50 6.13 -3.15 7.84
CA PHE A 50 5.20 -4.15 8.32
C PHE A 50 4.63 -3.75 9.69
N LEU A 51 3.31 -3.52 9.76
CA LEU A 51 2.64 -3.06 10.98
C LEU A 51 2.12 -4.23 11.81
N ILE A 52 2.71 -4.42 12.99
CA ILE A 52 2.31 -5.45 13.97
C ILE A 52 1.61 -4.76 15.14
N GLY A 53 0.52 -5.38 15.62
CA GLY A 53 -0.27 -4.85 16.71
C GLY A 53 -1.46 -5.74 17.02
N PRO A 54 -2.23 -5.40 18.06
CA PRO A 54 -3.43 -6.16 18.42
C PRO A 54 -4.46 -6.18 17.28
N PRO A 55 -5.40 -7.13 17.30
CA PRO A 55 -6.54 -7.12 16.39
C PRO A 55 -7.29 -5.78 16.48
N GLY A 56 -7.76 -5.29 15.33
CA GLY A 56 -8.51 -4.04 15.25
C GLY A 56 -8.03 -3.11 14.13
N PRO A 57 -8.72 -1.96 13.97
CA PRO A 57 -8.54 -1.09 12.81
C PRO A 57 -7.29 -0.21 12.89
N LEU A 58 -6.60 -0.17 14.03
CA LEU A 58 -5.54 0.80 14.28
C LEU A 58 -4.40 0.73 13.26
N ARG A 59 -3.94 -0.48 12.90
CA ARG A 59 -2.86 -0.67 11.90
C ARG A 59 -3.24 -0.07 10.55
N ARG A 60 -4.43 -0.42 10.05
CA ARG A 60 -4.99 0.12 8.81
C ARG A 60 -5.17 1.64 8.90
N SER A 61 -5.73 2.12 10.01
CA SER A 61 -5.96 3.55 10.24
C SER A 61 -4.66 4.35 10.20
N ILE A 62 -3.59 3.86 10.84
CA ILE A 62 -2.27 4.51 10.81
C ILE A 62 -1.71 4.54 9.38
N ALA A 63 -1.82 3.45 8.62
CA ALA A 63 -1.39 3.42 7.23
C ALA A 63 -2.15 4.45 6.38
N MET A 64 -3.49 4.50 6.49
CA MET A 64 -4.31 5.45 5.74
C MET A 64 -4.05 6.90 6.15
N GLN A 65 -3.88 7.18 7.46
CA GLN A 65 -3.49 8.49 7.97
C GLN A 65 -2.15 8.96 7.41
N TYR A 66 -1.16 8.06 7.32
CA TYR A 66 0.14 8.37 6.74
C TYR A 66 0.03 8.77 5.26
N LEU A 67 -0.77 8.03 4.49
CA LEU A 67 -0.97 8.27 3.06
C LEU A 67 -1.74 9.56 2.79
N GLU A 68 -2.78 9.86 3.59
CA GLU A 68 -3.47 11.14 3.54
C GLU A 68 -2.52 12.30 3.87
N LEU A 69 -1.72 12.15 4.93
CA LEU A 69 -0.77 13.16 5.37
C LEU A 69 0.31 13.47 4.32
N THR A 70 0.78 12.44 3.62
CA THR A 70 1.84 12.56 2.61
C THR A 70 1.31 12.74 1.18
N ARG A 71 -0.01 12.76 1.01
CA ARG A 71 -0.71 12.84 -0.28
C ARG A 71 -0.27 11.76 -1.27
N ARG A 72 -0.04 10.56 -0.77
CA ARG A 72 0.38 9.41 -1.58
C ARG A 72 -0.83 8.65 -2.09
N GLU A 73 -0.83 8.41 -3.39
CA GLU A 73 -1.79 7.51 -4.02
C GLU A 73 -1.59 6.08 -3.52
N VAL A 74 -2.72 5.40 -3.29
CA VAL A 74 -2.73 4.04 -2.75
C VAL A 74 -3.37 3.05 -3.72
N GLU A 75 -2.78 1.87 -3.77
CA GLU A 75 -3.35 0.66 -4.33
C GLU A 75 -3.56 -0.29 -3.14
N TYR A 76 -4.82 -0.62 -2.83
CA TYR A 76 -5.17 -1.41 -1.65
C TYR A 76 -5.55 -2.83 -2.05
N LEU A 77 -4.90 -3.82 -1.45
CA LEU A 77 -5.14 -5.23 -1.70
C LEU A 77 -5.39 -5.97 -0.38
N THR A 78 -6.57 -6.60 -0.28
CA THR A 78 -6.88 -7.52 0.82
C THR A 78 -6.59 -8.94 0.38
N LEU A 79 -5.70 -9.60 1.12
CA LEU A 79 -5.36 -10.99 0.98
C LEU A 79 -6.35 -11.84 1.80
N SER A 80 -6.85 -12.88 1.17
CA SER A 80 -7.69 -13.90 1.75
C SER A 80 -7.21 -15.27 1.29
N ARG A 81 -7.85 -16.32 1.82
CA ARG A 81 -7.59 -17.69 1.36
C ARG A 81 -7.99 -17.93 -0.09
N ASP A 82 -8.82 -17.06 -0.64
CA ASP A 82 -9.29 -17.14 -2.02
C ASP A 82 -8.45 -16.27 -2.97
N THR A 83 -7.46 -15.53 -2.46
CA THR A 83 -6.58 -14.71 -3.29
C THR A 83 -5.68 -15.59 -4.15
N THR A 84 -5.65 -15.30 -5.44
CA THR A 84 -4.86 -16.03 -6.43
C THR A 84 -3.75 -15.16 -7.01
N GLU A 85 -2.86 -15.79 -7.79
CA GLU A 85 -1.83 -15.05 -8.53
C GLU A 85 -2.43 -14.01 -9.48
N THR A 86 -3.62 -14.29 -10.02
CA THR A 86 -4.30 -13.41 -10.98
C THR A 86 -4.88 -12.15 -10.34
N ASP A 87 -4.96 -12.08 -9.01
CA ASP A 87 -5.34 -10.88 -8.26
C ASP A 87 -4.14 -9.96 -7.99
N LEU A 88 -2.93 -10.50 -8.14
CA LEU A 88 -1.66 -9.79 -7.95
C LEU A 88 -1.03 -9.37 -9.28
N LYS A 89 -1.02 -10.25 -10.27
CA LYS A 89 -0.42 -10.07 -11.60
C LYS A 89 -1.41 -9.54 -12.63
N GLN A 90 -0.98 -9.37 -13.86
CA GLN A 90 -1.89 -9.06 -14.97
C GLN A 90 -2.86 -10.22 -15.22
N ARG A 91 -4.14 -9.90 -15.40
CA ARG A 91 -5.16 -10.86 -15.79
C ARG A 91 -5.49 -10.70 -17.27
N ARG A 92 -5.57 -11.81 -18.00
CA ARG A 92 -6.06 -11.81 -19.38
C ARG A 92 -7.60 -11.80 -19.41
N GLU A 93 -8.18 -10.81 -20.05
CA GLU A 93 -9.61 -10.69 -20.29
C GLU A 93 -9.90 -10.72 -21.79
N ILE A 94 -11.02 -11.32 -22.19
CA ILE A 94 -11.47 -11.29 -23.58
C ILE A 94 -12.62 -10.28 -23.68
N ARG A 95 -12.45 -9.27 -24.53
CA ARG A 95 -13.50 -8.29 -24.85
C ARG A 95 -13.71 -8.28 -26.35
N SER A 96 -14.94 -8.54 -26.78
CA SER A 96 -15.33 -8.57 -28.20
C SER A 96 -14.40 -9.45 -29.07
N GLY A 97 -14.03 -10.64 -28.58
CA GLY A 97 -13.18 -11.59 -29.31
C GLY A 97 -11.68 -11.28 -29.30
N THR A 98 -11.25 -10.18 -28.68
CA THR A 98 -9.83 -9.80 -28.55
C THR A 98 -9.37 -9.95 -27.11
N ALA A 99 -8.16 -10.48 -26.91
CA ALA A 99 -7.55 -10.63 -25.59
C ALA A 99 -6.84 -9.33 -25.17
N PHE A 100 -7.10 -8.89 -23.94
CA PHE A 100 -6.46 -7.74 -23.29
C PHE A 100 -5.86 -8.17 -21.97
N TYR A 101 -4.75 -7.55 -21.59
CA TYR A 101 -4.16 -7.70 -20.25
C TYR A 101 -4.61 -6.54 -19.38
N VAL A 102 -5.13 -6.87 -18.20
CA VAL A 102 -5.61 -5.90 -17.21
C VAL A 102 -4.69 -5.95 -15.99
N ASP A 103 -4.02 -4.83 -15.74
CA ASP A 103 -3.14 -4.66 -14.59
C ASP A 103 -3.92 -4.69 -13.29
N GLN A 104 -3.48 -5.52 -12.36
CA GLN A 104 -4.03 -5.58 -11.01
C GLN A 104 -3.30 -4.66 -10.05
N CYS A 105 -3.78 -4.63 -8.81
CA CYS A 105 -3.38 -3.70 -7.75
C CYS A 105 -1.85 -3.58 -7.60
N ALA A 106 -1.13 -4.70 -7.49
CA ALA A 106 0.33 -4.69 -7.32
C ALA A 106 1.08 -4.21 -8.58
N VAL A 107 0.60 -4.56 -9.78
CA VAL A 107 1.21 -4.11 -11.05
C VAL A 107 1.02 -2.60 -11.23
N ARG A 108 -0.17 -2.07 -10.95
CA ARG A 108 -0.42 -0.63 -11.00
C ARG A 108 0.42 0.11 -9.97
N ALA A 109 0.56 -0.43 -8.76
CA ALA A 109 1.41 0.18 -7.74
C ALA A 109 2.87 0.31 -8.21
N ALA A 110 3.43 -0.78 -8.74
CA ALA A 110 4.80 -0.82 -9.23
C ALA A 110 5.03 0.12 -10.43
N THR A 111 4.10 0.14 -11.40
CA THR A 111 4.24 0.91 -12.64
C THR A 111 3.94 2.41 -12.48
N GLN A 112 3.02 2.77 -11.59
CA GLN A 112 2.59 4.16 -11.37
C GLN A 112 3.31 4.82 -10.18
N GLY A 113 4.13 4.08 -9.42
CA GLY A 113 4.83 4.60 -8.23
C GLY A 113 3.91 4.84 -7.03
N ARG A 114 2.76 4.15 -6.99
CA ARG A 114 1.78 4.25 -5.89
C ARG A 114 2.20 3.37 -4.72
N VAL A 115 1.68 3.68 -3.54
CA VAL A 115 1.92 2.84 -2.37
C VAL A 115 0.98 1.64 -2.40
N LEU A 116 1.54 0.43 -2.34
CA LEU A 116 0.76 -0.80 -2.20
C LEU A 116 0.50 -1.09 -0.71
N VAL A 117 -0.76 -1.10 -0.30
CA VAL A 117 -1.16 -1.54 1.05
C VAL A 117 -1.68 -2.97 0.96
N LEU A 118 -0.91 -3.90 1.55
CA LEU A 118 -1.29 -5.30 1.70
C LEU A 118 -1.94 -5.52 3.06
N GLU A 119 -3.17 -6.03 3.06
CA GLU A 119 -3.87 -6.40 4.29
C GLU A 119 -4.17 -7.90 4.33
N GLY A 120 -4.11 -8.49 5.53
CA GLY A 120 -4.43 -9.90 5.70
C GLY A 120 -3.30 -10.82 5.25
N LEU A 121 -2.04 -10.37 5.33
CA LEU A 121 -0.88 -11.18 4.93
C LEU A 121 -0.83 -12.53 5.68
N GLU A 122 -1.35 -12.59 6.90
CA GLU A 122 -1.48 -13.82 7.67
C GLU A 122 -2.47 -14.85 7.06
N LYS A 123 -3.30 -14.42 6.10
CA LYS A 123 -4.27 -15.25 5.37
C LYS A 123 -3.80 -15.59 3.97
N ALA A 124 -2.62 -15.14 3.56
CA ALA A 124 -2.07 -15.38 2.24
C ALA A 124 -1.77 -16.88 2.05
N GLU A 125 -2.27 -17.46 0.97
CA GLU A 125 -2.02 -18.85 0.63
C GLU A 125 -0.63 -19.07 0.02
N ARG A 126 -0.15 -20.32 0.06
CA ARG A 126 1.21 -20.67 -0.37
C ARG A 126 1.50 -20.30 -1.83
N ASN A 127 0.50 -20.29 -2.69
CA ASN A 127 0.63 -19.95 -4.11
C ASN A 127 0.94 -18.46 -4.33
N VAL A 128 0.54 -17.56 -3.42
CA VAL A 128 0.81 -16.11 -3.59
C VAL A 128 2.11 -15.66 -2.94
N LEU A 129 2.66 -16.44 -1.99
CA LEU A 129 3.89 -16.08 -1.27
C LEU A 129 5.11 -15.85 -2.17
N PRO A 130 5.39 -16.68 -3.21
CA PRO A 130 6.55 -16.45 -4.08
C PRO A 130 6.47 -15.12 -4.82
N ILE A 131 5.27 -14.73 -5.27
CA ILE A 131 5.03 -13.48 -5.99
C ILE A 131 5.26 -12.29 -5.07
N LEU A 132 4.68 -12.36 -3.86
CA LEU A 132 4.88 -11.32 -2.85
C LEU A 132 6.36 -11.19 -2.47
N ASN A 133 7.08 -12.31 -2.31
CA ASN A 133 8.49 -12.27 -1.98
C ASN A 133 9.32 -11.62 -3.09
N ASN A 134 9.05 -11.97 -4.35
CA ASN A 134 9.75 -11.36 -5.49
C ASN A 134 9.45 -9.85 -5.62
N LEU A 135 8.21 -9.43 -5.37
CA LEU A 135 7.82 -8.02 -5.35
C LEU A 135 8.54 -7.25 -4.23
N LEU A 136 8.71 -7.86 -3.06
CA LEU A 136 9.37 -7.24 -1.92
C LEU A 136 10.90 -7.19 -2.08
N GLU A 137 11.51 -8.26 -2.58
CA GLU A 137 12.96 -8.38 -2.73
C GLU A 137 13.48 -7.68 -3.99
N ASN A 138 12.90 -7.98 -5.15
CA ASN A 138 13.43 -7.58 -6.45
C ASN A 138 12.66 -6.42 -7.08
N ARG A 139 11.52 -6.02 -6.50
CA ARG A 139 10.58 -5.05 -7.11
C ARG A 139 10.07 -5.52 -8.48
N GLU A 140 9.98 -6.83 -8.68
CA GLU A 140 9.60 -7.46 -9.93
C GLU A 140 8.31 -8.29 -9.80
N MET A 141 7.48 -8.23 -10.85
CA MET A 141 6.27 -9.03 -11.00
C MET A 141 6.41 -9.87 -12.28
N GLN A 142 6.99 -11.07 -12.14
CA GLN A 142 7.17 -12.04 -13.24
C GLN A 142 5.95 -12.94 -13.41
#